data_AF-A0A1G6MXX6-F1
#
_entry.id   AF-A0A1G6MXX6-F1
#
_cell.length_a   1.000
_cell.length_b   1.000
_cell.length_c   1.000
_cell.angle_alpha   90.00
_cell.angle_beta   90.00
_cell.angle_gamma   90.00
#
_symmetry.space_group_name_H-M   'P 1'
#
loop_
_entity.id
_entity.type
_entity.pdbx_description
1 polymer ?
#
loop_
_entity_poly.entity_id
_entity_poly.type
_entity_poly.pdbx_seq_one_letter_code
_entity_poly.pdbx_strand_id
1 'polypeptide(L)' 'MTQLSHDDLGSVQEMHADCEAAVRALPTAAPSLRYEDYPRDTPKSEIQITEAATRIANALQLHLD' A
#
# COMPACT_ATOMS: atom_id res chain seq x y z
N MET A 1 17.30 0.32 0.76
CA MET A 1 15.93 0.64 1.18
C MET A 1 15.62 2.01 0.59
N THR A 2 15.02 2.01 -0.59
CA THR A 2 14.92 3.21 -1.42
C THR A 2 13.71 4.01 -0.95
N GLN A 3 13.97 5.05 -0.15
CA GLN A 3 12.96 6.07 0.12
C GLN A 3 12.68 6.77 -1.22
N LEU A 4 11.52 6.51 -1.81
CA LEU A 4 11.02 7.29 -2.95
C LEU A 4 10.71 8.68 -2.41
N SER A 5 11.65 9.61 -2.59
CA SER A 5 11.41 11.03 -2.32
C SER A 5 10.20 11.45 -3.15
N HIS A 6 9.15 11.89 -2.48
CA HIS A 6 7.97 12.50 -3.12
C HIS A 6 8.29 13.85 -3.81
N ASP A 7 9.57 14.21 -3.96
CA ASP A 7 10.04 15.49 -4.50
C ASP A 7 10.16 15.51 -6.02
N ASP A 8 10.03 14.37 -6.70
CA ASP A 8 10.04 14.28 -8.15
C ASP A 8 8.61 14.06 -8.69
N LEU A 9 7.67 14.85 -8.17
CA LEU A 9 6.34 14.89 -8.77
C LEU A 9 6.49 15.42 -10.20
N GLY A 10 6.07 14.61 -11.16
CA GLY A 10 6.02 15.02 -12.56
C GLY A 10 5.25 16.34 -12.72
N SER A 11 5.47 17.01 -13.85
CA SER A 11 4.70 18.19 -14.23
C SER A 11 3.19 17.91 -14.20
N VAL A 12 2.39 18.97 -14.09
CA VAL A 12 0.92 18.86 -14.10
C VAL A 12 0.41 18.13 -15.35
N GLN A 13 1.10 18.29 -16.48
CA GLN A 13 0.80 17.62 -17.74
C GLN A 13 1.09 16.11 -17.67
N GLU A 14 2.19 15.71 -17.05
CA GLU A 14 2.52 14.29 -16.84
C GLU A 14 1.52 13.64 -15.89
N MET A 15 1.19 14.29 -14.77
CA MET A 15 0.15 13.82 -13.86
C MET A 15 -1.22 13.69 -14.55
N HIS A 16 -1.58 14.64 -15.41
CA HIS A 16 -2.82 14.57 -16.18
C HIS A 16 -2.82 13.39 -17.15
N ALA A 17 -1.70 13.16 -17.85
CA ALA A 17 -1.55 12.03 -18.76
C ALA A 17 -1.64 10.69 -18.03
N ASP A 18 -1.04 10.58 -16.84
CA ASP A 18 -1.10 9.40 -15.98
C ASP A 18 -2.54 9.11 -15.53
N CYS A 19 -3.29 10.13 -15.12
CA CYS A 19 -4.71 10.00 -14.77
C CYS A 19 -5.53 9.47 -15.96
N GLU A 20 -5.36 10.03 -17.15
CA GLU A 20 -6.05 9.56 -18.36
C GLU A 20 -5.70 8.11 -18.73
N ALA A 21 -4.42 7.74 -18.61
CA ALA A 21 -3.96 6.38 -18.84
C ALA A 21 -4.55 5.40 -17.81
N ALA A 22 -4.57 5.79 -16.53
CA ALA A 22 -5.15 4.99 -15.46
C ALA A 22 -6.64 4.76 -15.70
N VAL A 23 -7.42 5.81 -16.01
CA VAL A 23 -8.86 5.72 -16.29
C VAL A 23 -9.15 4.75 -17.45
N ARG A 24 -8.35 4.78 -18.52
CA ARG A 24 -8.50 3.84 -19.65
C ARG A 24 -8.24 2.39 -19.27
N ALA A 25 -7.36 2.15 -18.30
CA ALA A 25 -7.03 0.82 -17.82
C ALA A 25 -8.00 0.31 -16.74
N LEU A 26 -8.86 1.17 -16.19
CA LEU A 26 -9.82 0.76 -15.18
C LEU A 26 -10.89 -0.16 -15.80
N PRO A 27 -11.22 -1.27 -15.13
CA PRO A 27 -12.37 -2.07 -15.52
C PRO A 27 -13.66 -1.23 -15.42
N THR A 28 -14.60 -1.45 -16.33
CA THR A 28 -15.86 -0.70 -16.43
C THR A 28 -16.77 -0.82 -15.21
N ALA A 29 -16.54 -1.83 -14.36
CA ALA A 29 -17.11 -1.93 -13.04
C ALA A 29 -15.99 -2.15 -12.02
N ALA A 30 -15.79 -1.16 -11.14
CA ALA A 30 -14.99 -1.39 -9.96
C ALA A 30 -15.72 -2.41 -9.06
N PRO A 31 -15.03 -3.42 -8.51
CA PRO A 31 -15.64 -4.29 -7.51
C PRO A 31 -16.09 -3.42 -6.33
N SER A 32 -17.40 -3.34 -6.10
CA SER A 32 -17.94 -2.62 -4.96
C SER A 32 -17.71 -3.46 -3.71
N LEU A 33 -17.04 -2.90 -2.71
CA LEU A 33 -16.99 -3.47 -1.37
C LEU A 33 -18.26 -3.06 -0.64
N ARG A 34 -19.24 -3.96 -0.51
CA ARG A 34 -20.42 -3.66 0.30
C ARG A 34 -20.20 -4.16 1.72
N TYR A 35 -20.64 -3.36 2.68
CA TYR A 35 -20.55 -3.75 4.09
C TYR A 35 -21.32 -5.04 4.40
N GLU A 36 -22.40 -5.31 3.66
CA GLU A 36 -23.21 -6.54 3.76
C GLU A 36 -22.50 -7.79 3.23
N ASP A 37 -21.49 -7.64 2.37
CA ASP A 37 -20.72 -8.75 1.79
C ASP A 37 -19.64 -9.29 2.75
N TYR A 38 -19.40 -8.60 3.87
CA TYR A 38 -18.35 -8.94 4.84
C TYR A 38 -18.91 -9.43 6.18
N PRO A 39 -18.38 -10.53 6.73
CA PRO A 39 -18.80 -11.04 8.03
C PRO A 39 -18.49 -10.03 9.15
N ARG A 40 -19.55 -9.59 9.84
CA ARG A 40 -19.55 -8.55 10.89
C ARG A 40 -18.70 -8.90 12.11
N ASP A 41 -18.57 -10.19 12.41
CA ASP A 41 -17.91 -10.72 13.61
C ASP A 41 -16.61 -11.45 13.30
N THR A 42 -15.83 -10.95 12.33
CA THR A 42 -14.50 -11.50 12.06
C THR A 42 -13.54 -11.03 13.17
N PRO A 43 -13.00 -11.94 14.00
CA PRO A 43 -12.02 -11.54 15.01
C PRO A 43 -10.78 -11.01 14.30
N LYS A 44 -10.17 -9.97 14.85
CA LYS A 44 -8.89 -9.47 14.33
C LYS A 44 -7.86 -10.58 14.43
N SER A 45 -7.06 -10.76 13.37
CA SER A 45 -5.92 -11.67 13.41
C SER A 45 -5.00 -11.28 14.56
N GLU A 46 -4.58 -12.27 15.33
CA GLU A 46 -3.56 -12.08 16.35
C GLU A 46 -2.21 -11.82 15.68
N ILE A 47 -1.52 -10.78 16.12
CA ILE A 47 -0.19 -10.46 15.62
C ILE A 47 0.82 -11.27 16.44
N GLN A 48 1.48 -12.22 15.79
CA GLN A 48 2.53 -13.03 16.41
C GLN A 48 3.89 -12.37 16.18
N ILE A 49 4.60 -12.05 17.27
CA ILE A 49 5.98 -11.56 17.20
C ILE A 49 6.90 -12.78 17.20
N THR A 50 7.35 -13.16 16.00
CA THR A 50 8.25 -14.30 15.82
C THR A 50 9.71 -13.90 16.00
N GLU A 51 10.57 -14.88 16.25
CA GLU A 51 12.02 -14.68 16.28
C GLU A 51 12.55 -14.04 14.98
N ALA A 52 12.01 -14.45 13.84
CA ALA A 52 12.36 -13.87 12.54
C ALA A 52 11.98 -12.39 12.45
N ALA A 53 10.81 -12.00 12.96
CA ALA A 53 10.39 -10.60 13.01
C ALA A 53 11.32 -9.77 13.91
N THR A 54 11.71 -10.30 15.08
CA THR A 54 12.69 -9.66 15.97
C THR A 54 14.04 -9.48 15.30
N ARG A 55 14.54 -10.51 14.60
CA ARG A 55 15.81 -10.44 13.86
C ARG A 55 15.78 -9.37 12.77
N ILE A 56 14.67 -9.26 12.04
CA ILE A 56 14.49 -8.21 11.01
C ILE A 56 14.44 -6.83 11.65
N ALA A 57 13.69 -6.65 12.75
CA ALA A 57 13.60 -5.37 13.44
C ALA A 57 14.97 -4.87 13.91
N ASN A 58 15.79 -5.75 14.49
CA ASN A 58 17.15 -5.41 14.92
C ASN A 58 18.05 -5.01 13.74
N ALA A 59 17.95 -5.72 12.61
CA ALA A 59 18.71 -5.40 11.40
C ALA A 59 18.30 -4.05 10.81
N LEU A 60 17.00 -3.72 10.81
CA LEU A 60 16.51 -2.42 10.34
C LEU A 60 16.93 -1.28 11.25
N GLN A 61 16.90 -1.49 12.58
CA GLN A 61 17.35 -0.48 13.55
C GLN A 61 18.82 -0.10 13.34
N LEU A 62 19.69 -1.07 13.05
CA LEU A 62 21.12 -0.86 12.76
C LEU A 62 21.39 -0.06 11.47
N HIS A 63 20.40 0.10 10.60
CA HIS A 63 20.51 0.82 9.32
C HIS A 63 19.81 2.19 9.33
N LEU A 64 19.27 2.61 10.49
CA LEU A 64 18.52 3.85 10.67
C LEU A 64 19.22 4.86 11.59
N ASP A 65 20.44 4.56 12.04
CA ASP A 65 21.33 5.49 12.76
C ASP A 65 22.15 6.37 11.80
#